data_AF-A0A6N8V7F3-F1
#
_entry.id   AF-A0A6N8V7F3-F1
#
_cell.length_a   1.000
_cell.length_b   1.000
_cell.length_c   1.000
_cell.angle_alpha   90.00
_cell.angle_beta   90.00
_cell.angle_gamma   90.00
#
_symmetry.space_group_name_H-M   'P 1'
#
loop_
_entity.id
_entity.type
_entity.pdbx_description
1 polymer ?
#
loop_
_entity_poly.entity_id
_entity_poly.type
_entity_poly.pdbx_seq_one_letter_code
_entity_poly.pdbx_strand_id
1 'polypeptide(L)'
;MTIDSTTMTTAMPGMDMLPDLAGSAFTTETDTRGAQLGVTDSEGLPHVPGFNMEDFLQESSYFVLPEEQVSPGDSWTQGAPMSLPMGPTGSVSAEVAMTHTLVSLEGSFATISFQGPIEMEMDMGGMGASATGRITGTMVVDLAQGRYQSQTSQTSLDIDMGAMTMESTTTTTLELLPDP
;
A
#
# COMPACT_ATOMS: atom_id res chain seq x y z
N MET A 1 4.26 9.90 -10.82
CA MET A 1 4.09 8.43 -10.96
C MET A 1 2.65 8.20 -11.36
N THR A 2 2.39 7.49 -12.44
CA THR A 2 1.01 7.12 -12.82
C THR A 2 0.74 5.73 -12.30
N ILE A 3 -0.29 5.58 -11.47
CA ILE A 3 -0.68 4.29 -10.88
C ILE A 3 -1.72 3.68 -11.81
N ASP A 4 -1.35 2.64 -12.57
CA ASP A 4 -2.31 1.81 -13.30
C ASP A 4 -2.65 0.60 -12.43
N SER A 5 -3.82 0.61 -11.80
CA SER A 5 -4.31 -0.48 -10.96
C SER A 5 -5.29 -1.34 -11.75
N THR A 6 -4.91 -2.59 -12.03
CA THR A 6 -5.82 -3.56 -12.65
C THR A 6 -6.86 -4.03 -11.62
N THR A 7 -8.07 -3.47 -11.77
CA THR A 7 -9.39 -3.93 -11.29
C THR A 7 -9.43 -5.07 -10.26
N MET A 8 -9.83 -4.73 -9.04
CA MET A 8 -10.62 -5.66 -8.21
C MET A 8 -11.89 -6.02 -9.02
N THR A 9 -11.98 -7.27 -9.46
CA THR A 9 -13.10 -7.74 -10.31
C THR A 9 -14.37 -8.10 -9.53
N THR A 10 -14.28 -8.10 -8.20
CA THR A 10 -15.39 -8.38 -7.29
C THR A 10 -15.63 -7.20 -6.37
N ALA A 11 -16.77 -6.53 -6.53
CA ALA A 11 -17.26 -5.55 -5.57
C ALA A 11 -17.47 -6.24 -4.23
N MET A 12 -16.64 -5.92 -3.23
CA MET A 12 -16.87 -6.37 -1.87
C MET A 12 -17.99 -5.55 -1.24
N PRO A 13 -19.01 -6.16 -0.64
CA PRO A 13 -20.10 -5.43 0.02
C PRO A 13 -19.53 -4.41 1.02
N GLY A 14 -19.87 -3.13 0.86
CA GLY A 14 -19.40 -2.04 1.73
C GLY A 14 -18.07 -1.37 1.32
N MET A 15 -17.39 -1.86 0.28
CA MET A 15 -16.28 -1.14 -0.39
C MET A 15 -16.77 -0.10 -1.40
N ASP A 16 -18.07 -0.05 -1.67
CA ASP A 16 -18.73 1.00 -2.46
C ASP A 16 -18.54 2.41 -1.86
N MET A 17 -18.04 2.46 -0.62
CA MET A 17 -17.76 3.67 0.15
C MET A 17 -16.35 4.20 -0.08
N LEU A 18 -15.46 3.43 -0.72
CA LEU A 18 -14.15 3.93 -1.09
C LEU A 18 -14.30 4.95 -2.23
N PRO A 19 -13.55 6.07 -2.16
CA PRO A 19 -13.54 7.03 -3.24
C PRO A 19 -13.09 6.40 -4.56
N ASP A 20 -13.87 6.61 -5.62
CA ASP A 20 -13.44 6.28 -6.97
C ASP A 20 -12.29 7.21 -7.35
N LEU A 21 -11.09 6.62 -7.55
CA LEU A 21 -9.88 7.36 -7.91
C LEU A 21 -9.69 7.43 -9.44
N ALA A 22 -10.64 6.93 -10.22
CA ALA A 22 -10.57 7.02 -11.67
C ALA A 22 -10.45 8.48 -12.13
N GLY A 23 -9.39 8.78 -12.86
CA GLY A 23 -9.10 10.13 -13.37
C GLY A 23 -8.53 11.10 -12.32
N SER A 24 -8.23 10.64 -11.10
CA SER A 24 -7.48 11.43 -10.13
C SER A 24 -6.00 11.46 -10.46
N ALA A 25 -5.35 12.60 -10.22
CA ALA A 25 -3.91 12.76 -10.26
C ALA A 25 -3.44 13.42 -8.97
N PHE A 26 -2.33 12.97 -8.40
CA PHE A 26 -1.76 13.61 -7.22
C PHE A 26 -0.23 13.53 -7.25
N THR A 27 0.40 14.50 -6.61
CA THR A 27 1.85 14.57 -6.45
C THR A 27 2.17 14.47 -4.97
N THR A 28 2.98 13.50 -4.59
CA THR A 28 3.46 13.33 -3.22
C THR A 28 4.86 13.87 -3.08
N GLU A 29 5.18 14.41 -1.91
CA GLU A 29 6.55 14.72 -1.52
C GLU A 29 7.09 13.55 -0.71
N THR A 30 8.30 13.10 -1.03
CA THR A 30 8.99 12.01 -0.31
C THR A 30 10.37 12.48 0.10
N ASP A 31 10.83 12.03 1.27
CA ASP A 31 12.22 12.23 1.67
C ASP A 31 13.18 11.33 0.86
N THR A 32 14.49 11.47 1.09
CA THR A 32 15.52 10.69 0.41
C THR A 32 15.49 9.19 0.72
N ARG A 33 14.73 8.77 1.73
CA ARG A 33 14.56 7.38 2.13
C ARG A 33 13.23 6.81 1.65
N GLY A 34 12.39 7.60 0.99
CA GLY A 34 11.08 7.20 0.49
C GLY A 34 9.94 7.41 1.50
N ALA A 35 10.19 8.02 2.67
CA ALA A 35 9.11 8.38 3.58
C ALA A 35 8.28 9.51 2.97
N GLN A 36 6.97 9.31 2.89
CA GLN A 36 6.07 10.35 2.41
C GLN A 36 5.98 11.51 3.40
N LEU A 37 6.28 12.72 2.93
CA LEU A 37 6.22 13.96 3.70
C LEU A 37 4.88 14.68 3.56
N GLY A 38 4.16 14.44 2.46
CA GLY A 38 2.85 15.06 2.22
C GLY A 38 2.33 14.88 0.79
N VAL A 39 1.18 15.49 0.52
CA VAL A 39 0.62 15.64 -0.83
C VAL A 39 0.77 17.12 -1.24
N THR A 40 1.48 17.37 -2.34
CA THR A 40 1.79 18.73 -2.82
C THR A 40 0.81 19.24 -3.87
N ASP A 41 0.20 18.32 -4.63
CA ASP A 41 -0.82 18.65 -5.61
C ASP A 41 -1.82 17.51 -5.70
N SER A 42 -3.08 17.85 -5.96
CA SER A 42 -4.12 16.88 -6.20
C SER A 42 -5.21 17.45 -7.12
N GLU A 43 -5.48 16.74 -8.20
CA GLU A 43 -6.51 17.03 -9.17
C GLU A 43 -7.48 15.85 -9.26
N GLY A 44 -8.77 16.13 -9.29
CA GLY A 44 -9.81 15.11 -9.46
C GLY A 44 -10.05 14.22 -8.23
N LEU A 45 -9.35 14.44 -7.11
CA LEU A 45 -9.59 13.65 -5.89
C LEU A 45 -11.03 13.86 -5.36
N PRO A 46 -11.80 12.80 -5.17
CA PRO A 46 -13.14 12.89 -4.59
C PRO A 46 -13.08 13.32 -3.12
N HIS A 47 -13.91 14.29 -2.75
CA HIS A 47 -14.10 14.66 -1.36
C HIS A 47 -15.18 13.79 -0.73
N VAL A 48 -14.76 12.76 0.02
CA VAL A 48 -15.66 11.87 0.74
C VAL A 48 -15.65 12.26 2.22
N PRO A 49 -16.80 12.63 2.84
CA PRO A 49 -16.85 12.99 4.25
C PRO A 49 -16.30 11.87 5.14
N GLY A 50 -15.32 12.22 5.99
CA GLY A 50 -14.68 11.28 6.90
C GLY A 50 -13.53 10.48 6.28
N PHE A 51 -13.22 10.66 5.01
CA PHE A 51 -12.04 10.08 4.36
C PHE A 51 -11.03 11.19 4.04
N ASN A 52 -9.78 11.00 4.45
CA ASN A 52 -8.68 11.89 4.12
C ASN A 52 -7.68 11.15 3.23
N MET A 53 -7.56 11.59 1.98
CA MET A 53 -6.63 10.99 1.02
C MET A 53 -5.18 11.20 1.44
N GLU A 54 -4.85 12.32 2.06
CA GLU A 54 -3.48 12.58 2.50
C GLU A 54 -3.08 11.60 3.59
N ASP A 55 -3.95 11.37 4.58
CA ASP A 55 -3.73 10.36 5.63
C ASP A 55 -3.63 8.96 5.02
N PHE A 56 -4.52 8.61 4.10
CA PHE A 56 -4.48 7.33 3.39
C PHE A 56 -3.14 7.12 2.66
N LEU A 57 -2.69 8.12 1.90
CA LEU A 57 -1.44 8.02 1.16
C LEU A 57 -0.25 7.90 2.12
N GLN A 58 -0.18 8.77 3.13
CA GLN A 58 0.89 8.75 4.13
C GLN A 58 0.96 7.41 4.86
N GLU A 59 -0.18 6.85 5.28
CA GLU A 59 -0.22 5.56 5.94
C GLU A 59 0.06 4.38 4.98
N SER A 60 -0.23 4.54 3.69
CA SER A 60 0.06 3.54 2.65
C SER A 60 1.52 3.50 2.17
N SER A 61 2.36 4.42 2.66
CA SER A 61 3.79 4.44 2.34
C SER A 61 4.54 3.36 3.12
N TYR A 62 4.40 2.08 2.70
CA TYR A 62 4.94 0.93 3.43
C TYR A 62 6.45 0.68 3.28
N PHE A 63 7.17 1.52 2.53
CA PHE A 63 8.57 1.31 2.25
C PHE A 63 9.41 2.55 2.54
N VAL A 64 10.25 2.44 3.57
CA VAL A 64 11.29 3.42 3.86
C VAL A 64 12.64 2.70 3.84
N LEU A 65 13.66 3.28 3.22
CA LEU A 65 15.01 2.73 3.28
C LEU A 65 15.54 2.74 4.73
N PRO A 66 16.27 1.72 5.18
CA PRO A 66 16.83 1.68 6.53
C PRO A 66 17.88 2.79 6.73
N GLU A 67 18.10 3.21 7.99
CA GLU A 67 19.17 4.16 8.33
C GLU A 67 20.55 3.52 8.22
N GLU A 68 20.60 2.24 8.60
CA GLU A 68 21.81 1.46 8.55
C GLU A 68 22.10 1.03 7.11
N GLN A 69 23.40 0.98 6.80
CA GLN A 69 23.84 0.42 5.54
C GLN A 69 23.44 -1.04 5.45
N VAL A 70 22.74 -1.41 4.38
CA VAL A 70 22.37 -2.79 4.07
C VAL A 70 23.15 -3.31 2.87
N SER A 71 23.51 -4.58 2.92
CA SER A 71 24.14 -5.34 1.85
C SER A 71 23.14 -6.35 1.25
N PRO A 72 23.37 -6.82 0.00
CA PRO A 72 22.56 -7.91 -0.55
C PRO A 72 22.53 -9.12 0.39
N GLY A 73 21.33 -9.58 0.71
CA GLY A 73 21.03 -10.62 1.70
C GLY A 73 20.53 -10.08 3.04
N ASP A 74 20.82 -8.82 3.38
CA ASP A 74 20.36 -8.21 4.62
C ASP A 74 18.85 -7.95 4.59
N SER A 75 18.22 -8.04 5.76
CA SER A 75 16.80 -7.86 5.92
C SER A 75 16.48 -6.91 7.08
N TRP A 76 15.41 -6.16 6.93
CA TRP A 76 14.87 -5.27 7.96
C TRP A 76 13.35 -5.35 7.98
N THR A 77 12.77 -5.16 9.16
CA THR A 77 11.32 -5.19 9.34
C THR A 77 10.80 -3.79 9.63
N GLN A 78 9.71 -3.44 8.98
CA GLN A 78 8.97 -2.21 9.20
C GLN A 78 7.54 -2.58 9.56
N GLY A 79 7.10 -2.09 10.71
CA GLY A 79 5.73 -2.19 11.14
C GLY A 79 5.10 -0.81 11.11
N ALA A 80 3.87 -0.72 10.61
CA ALA A 80 3.06 0.47 10.75
C ALA A 80 1.64 0.03 11.10
N PRO A 81 1.09 0.46 12.25
CA PRO A 81 -0.35 0.42 12.43
C PRO A 81 -0.97 1.38 11.40
N MET A 82 -1.99 0.92 10.72
CA MET A 82 -2.77 1.71 9.77
C MET A 82 -4.20 1.79 10.29
N SER A 83 -4.80 2.99 10.28
CA SER A 83 -6.17 3.17 10.69
C SER A 83 -6.92 4.03 9.68
N LEU A 84 -7.67 3.35 8.82
CA LEU A 84 -8.39 4.00 7.73
C LEU A 84 -9.87 4.17 8.09
N PRO A 85 -10.39 5.41 8.16
CA PRO A 85 -11.82 5.61 8.30
C PRO A 85 -12.55 5.19 7.02
N MET A 86 -13.58 4.34 7.16
CA MET A 86 -14.44 3.87 6.06
C MET A 86 -15.78 4.62 6.08
N GLY A 87 -15.69 5.95 6.10
CA GLY A 87 -16.84 6.85 6.21
C GLY A 87 -17.30 7.08 7.67
N PRO A 88 -18.49 7.68 7.87
CA PRO A 88 -18.92 8.20 9.17
C PRO A 88 -19.23 7.14 10.24
N THR A 89 -19.36 5.87 9.85
CA THR A 89 -19.77 4.78 10.74
C THR A 89 -18.88 3.56 10.67
N GLY A 90 -17.75 3.63 9.96
CA GLY A 90 -16.88 2.47 9.79
C GLY A 90 -15.40 2.82 9.86
N SER A 91 -14.59 1.82 10.18
CA SER A 91 -13.14 1.95 10.27
C SER A 91 -12.46 0.63 9.96
N VAL A 92 -11.27 0.71 9.39
CA VAL A 92 -10.33 -0.40 9.25
C VAL A 92 -9.14 -0.09 10.14
N SER A 93 -8.74 -1.05 10.96
CA SER A 93 -7.48 -1.04 11.68
C SER A 93 -6.65 -2.20 11.19
N ALA A 94 -5.44 -1.94 10.72
CA ALA A 94 -4.53 -2.96 10.21
C ALA A 94 -3.20 -2.90 10.96
N GLU A 95 -2.71 -4.07 11.36
CA GLU A 95 -1.32 -4.22 11.77
C GLU A 95 -0.56 -4.93 10.65
N VAL A 96 0.38 -4.21 10.04
CA VAL A 96 1.21 -4.76 8.98
C VAL A 96 2.65 -4.74 9.45
N ALA A 97 3.30 -5.91 9.43
CA ALA A 97 4.73 -6.06 9.71
C ALA A 97 5.43 -6.59 8.45
N MET A 98 6.01 -5.69 7.66
CA MET A 98 6.69 -6.04 6.42
C MET A 98 8.19 -6.25 6.66
N THR A 99 8.67 -7.45 6.37
CA THR A 99 10.09 -7.75 6.25
C THR A 99 10.54 -7.51 4.82
N HIS A 100 11.51 -6.63 4.67
CA HIS A 100 12.20 -6.30 3.43
C HIS A 100 13.57 -6.98 3.41
N THR A 101 14.00 -7.43 2.24
CA THR A 101 15.32 -8.03 2.02
C THR A 101 15.93 -7.41 0.78
N LEU A 102 17.15 -6.87 0.87
CA LEU A 102 17.89 -6.41 -0.30
C LEU A 102 18.38 -7.64 -1.07
N VAL A 103 17.84 -7.87 -2.27
CA VAL A 103 18.16 -9.06 -3.08
C VAL A 103 19.41 -8.81 -3.92
N SER A 104 19.49 -7.66 -4.58
CA SER A 104 20.62 -7.30 -5.44
C SER A 104 20.78 -5.79 -5.56
N LEU A 105 22.00 -5.38 -5.93
CA LEU A 105 22.33 -4.00 -6.27
C LEU A 105 23.12 -4.00 -7.58
N GLU A 106 22.53 -3.43 -8.63
CA GLU A 106 23.11 -3.33 -9.97
C GLU A 106 23.22 -1.87 -10.39
N GLY A 107 24.42 -1.29 -10.27
CA GLY A 107 24.60 0.15 -10.47
C GLY A 107 23.84 0.94 -9.40
N SER A 108 22.86 1.75 -9.80
CA SER A 108 21.97 2.48 -8.88
C SER A 108 20.65 1.76 -8.59
N PHE A 109 20.41 0.59 -9.19
CA PHE A 109 19.15 -0.12 -9.04
C PHE A 109 19.23 -1.16 -7.92
N ALA A 110 18.44 -0.97 -6.87
CA ALA A 110 18.27 -1.92 -5.79
C ALA A 110 17.02 -2.77 -6.03
N THR A 111 17.17 -4.09 -6.03
CA THR A 111 16.03 -5.03 -6.04
C THR A 111 15.76 -5.48 -4.63
N ILE A 112 14.53 -5.31 -4.16
CA ILE A 112 14.13 -5.59 -2.78
C ILE A 112 12.92 -6.49 -2.79
N SER A 113 13.02 -7.65 -2.14
CA SER A 113 11.85 -8.50 -1.89
C SER A 113 11.22 -8.10 -0.56
N PHE A 114 9.90 -8.20 -0.48
CA PHE A 114 9.19 -7.95 0.77
C PHE A 114 8.13 -9.01 1.03
N GLN A 115 7.87 -9.25 2.31
CA GLN A 115 6.77 -10.11 2.75
C GLN A 115 6.34 -9.76 4.17
N GLY A 116 5.06 -9.97 4.50
CA GLY A 116 4.56 -9.74 5.86
C GLY A 116 3.19 -10.38 6.07
N PRO A 117 2.84 -10.73 7.32
CA PRO A 117 1.46 -11.01 7.67
C PRO A 117 0.62 -9.73 7.57
N ILE A 118 -0.67 -9.90 7.31
CA ILE A 118 -1.68 -8.86 7.40
C ILE A 118 -2.73 -9.32 8.41
N GLU A 119 -3.00 -8.49 9.41
CA GLU A 119 -4.13 -8.64 10.32
C GLU A 119 -4.94 -7.34 10.26
N MET A 120 -6.23 -7.46 9.95
CA MET A 120 -7.15 -6.33 9.81
C MET A 120 -8.41 -6.57 10.62
N GLU A 121 -8.81 -5.55 11.35
CA GLU A 121 -10.11 -5.45 12.01
C GLU A 121 -10.93 -4.39 11.29
N MET A 122 -12.18 -4.72 10.96
CA MET A 122 -13.08 -3.87 10.19
C MET A 122 -14.38 -3.69 10.97
N ASP A 123 -14.79 -2.44 11.15
CA ASP A 123 -16.13 -2.08 11.60
C ASP A 123 -16.90 -1.49 10.43
N MET A 124 -17.98 -2.16 10.03
CA MET A 124 -18.85 -1.76 8.91
C MET A 124 -20.20 -1.27 9.43
N GLY A 125 -20.21 -0.25 10.30
CA GLY A 125 -21.46 0.29 10.86
C GLY A 125 -22.08 -0.61 11.93
N GLY A 126 -21.25 -1.18 12.81
CA GLY A 126 -21.68 -2.08 13.89
C GLY A 126 -21.66 -3.56 13.52
N MET A 127 -21.25 -3.90 12.29
CA MET A 127 -20.93 -5.26 11.89
C MET A 127 -19.41 -5.41 11.91
N GLY A 128 -18.91 -6.17 12.89
CA GLY A 128 -17.50 -6.53 12.97
C GLY A 128 -17.14 -7.57 11.92
N ALA A 129 -16.03 -7.34 11.22
CA ALA A 129 -15.39 -8.28 10.32
C ALA A 129 -13.88 -8.25 10.58
N SER A 130 -13.19 -9.33 10.27
CA SER A 130 -11.73 -9.37 10.34
C SER A 130 -11.17 -9.94 9.05
N ALA A 131 -9.91 -9.65 8.77
CA ALA A 131 -9.20 -10.28 7.67
C ALA A 131 -7.78 -10.64 8.11
N THR A 132 -7.35 -11.84 7.74
CA THR A 132 -5.98 -12.30 7.98
C THR A 132 -5.35 -12.73 6.67
N GLY A 133 -4.05 -12.57 6.52
CA GLY A 133 -3.42 -12.94 5.28
C GLY A 133 -1.94 -12.64 5.19
N ARG A 134 -1.47 -12.55 3.95
CA ARG A 134 -0.06 -12.31 3.65
C ARG A 134 0.09 -11.43 2.43
N ILE A 135 1.03 -10.51 2.51
CA ILE A 135 1.58 -9.81 1.35
C ILE A 135 2.97 -10.35 1.04
N THR A 136 3.26 -10.51 -0.24
CA THR A 136 4.61 -10.77 -0.78
C THR A 136 4.83 -9.91 -2.00
N GLY A 137 6.09 -9.62 -2.33
CA GLY A 137 6.38 -8.86 -3.54
C GLY A 137 7.84 -8.57 -3.75
N THR A 138 8.11 -7.82 -4.81
CA THR A 138 9.42 -7.32 -5.18
C THR A 138 9.27 -5.90 -5.70
N MET A 139 10.21 -5.03 -5.34
CA MET A 139 10.30 -3.68 -5.87
C MET A 139 11.72 -3.39 -6.38
N VAL A 140 11.80 -2.49 -7.34
CA VAL A 140 13.06 -1.96 -7.88
C VAL A 140 13.09 -0.46 -7.62
N VAL A 141 14.14 0.00 -6.95
CA VAL A 141 14.35 1.41 -6.59
C VAL A 141 15.60 1.92 -7.29
N ASP A 142 15.50 3.06 -7.97
CA ASP A 142 16.65 3.79 -8.47
C ASP A 142 17.18 4.72 -7.39
N LEU A 143 18.26 4.30 -6.74
CA LEU A 143 18.90 5.03 -5.64
C LEU A 143 19.56 6.34 -6.10
N ALA A 144 19.93 6.46 -7.38
CA ALA A 144 20.53 7.69 -7.89
C ALA A 144 19.51 8.81 -8.01
N GLN A 145 18.25 8.46 -8.29
CA GLN A 145 17.14 9.39 -8.46
C GLN A 145 16.18 9.40 -7.27
N GLY A 146 16.34 8.47 -6.32
CA GLY A 146 15.48 8.33 -5.14
C GLY A 146 14.03 7.98 -5.49
N ARG A 147 13.80 7.16 -6.54
CA ARG A 147 12.43 6.85 -7.02
C ARG A 147 12.22 5.36 -7.31
N TYR A 148 10.97 4.92 -7.18
CA TYR A 148 10.54 3.59 -7.63
C TYR A 148 10.58 3.47 -9.14
N GLN A 149 11.06 2.34 -9.64
CA GLN A 149 11.01 1.96 -11.05
C GLN A 149 9.86 0.99 -11.31
N SER A 150 9.74 -0.03 -10.46
CA SER A 150 8.65 -0.98 -10.54
C SER A 150 8.40 -1.65 -9.18
N GLN A 151 7.20 -2.19 -9.03
CA GLN A 151 6.80 -3.02 -7.91
C GLN A 151 5.79 -4.06 -8.39
N THR A 152 5.97 -5.30 -7.97
CA THR A 152 4.96 -6.35 -8.13
C THR A 152 4.70 -6.95 -6.75
N SER A 153 3.43 -7.01 -6.34
CA SER A 153 3.02 -7.65 -5.11
C SER A 153 1.86 -8.60 -5.34
N GLN A 154 1.76 -9.59 -4.45
CA GLN A 154 0.62 -10.45 -4.29
C GLN A 154 0.15 -10.35 -2.84
N THR A 155 -1.14 -10.11 -2.67
CA THR A 155 -1.80 -10.05 -1.37
C THR A 155 -2.87 -11.12 -1.35
N SER A 156 -2.82 -12.02 -0.37
CA SER A 156 -3.86 -13.03 -0.13
C SER A 156 -4.49 -12.75 1.23
N LEU A 157 -5.82 -12.71 1.29
CA LEU A 157 -6.61 -12.39 2.47
C LEU A 157 -7.74 -13.39 2.62
N ASP A 158 -7.92 -13.87 3.85
CA ASP A 158 -9.10 -14.58 4.32
C ASP A 158 -9.93 -13.60 5.14
N ILE A 159 -11.09 -13.21 4.62
CA ILE A 159 -12.00 -12.24 5.23
C ILE A 159 -13.13 -12.99 5.93
N ASP A 160 -13.28 -12.76 7.23
CA ASP A 160 -14.35 -13.31 8.06
C ASP A 160 -15.38 -12.22 8.39
N MET A 161 -16.62 -12.43 7.95
CA MET A 161 -17.78 -11.56 8.25
C MET A 161 -18.77 -12.28 9.19
N GLY A 162 -18.25 -13.12 10.08
CA GLY A 162 -18.98 -13.89 11.10
C GLY A 162 -19.68 -15.14 10.57
N ALA A 163 -20.59 -14.99 9.60
CA ALA A 163 -21.35 -16.10 9.03
C ALA A 163 -20.79 -16.61 7.69
N MET A 164 -19.80 -15.91 7.14
CA MET A 164 -19.22 -16.17 5.83
C MET A 164 -17.73 -15.88 5.84
N THR A 165 -16.97 -16.73 5.17
CA THR A 165 -15.54 -16.52 4.90
C THR A 165 -15.37 -16.32 3.40
N MET A 166 -14.58 -15.31 3.03
CA MET A 166 -14.22 -15.01 1.65
C MET A 166 -12.70 -15.03 1.51
N GLU A 167 -12.21 -15.80 0.54
CA GLU A 167 -10.81 -15.74 0.13
C GLU A 167 -10.65 -14.70 -0.97
N SER A 168 -9.68 -13.81 -0.83
CA SER A 168 -9.32 -12.79 -1.82
C SER A 168 -7.83 -12.90 -2.13
N THR A 169 -7.48 -12.91 -3.41
CA THR A 169 -6.08 -12.81 -3.85
C THR A 169 -5.99 -11.70 -4.88
N THR A 170 -5.17 -10.70 -4.59
CA THR A 170 -4.93 -9.52 -5.43
C THR A 170 -3.47 -9.49 -5.84
N THR A 171 -3.21 -9.28 -7.13
CA THR A 171 -1.87 -9.00 -7.64
C THR A 171 -1.83 -7.55 -8.09
N THR A 172 -0.86 -6.80 -7.59
CA THR A 172 -0.66 -5.38 -7.94
C THR A 172 0.67 -5.25 -8.65
N THR A 173 0.68 -4.60 -9.81
CA THR A 173 1.90 -4.20 -10.51
C THR A 173 1.89 -2.68 -10.66
N LEU A 174 2.98 -2.04 -10.26
CA LEU A 174 3.23 -0.62 -10.43
C LEU A 174 4.49 -0.47 -11.27
N GLU A 175 4.44 0.39 -12.28
CA GLU A 175 5.59 0.67 -13.14
C GLU A 175 5.69 2.18 -13.36
N LEU A 176 6.92 2.68 -13.36
CA LEU A 176 7.19 4.05 -13.78
C LEU A 176 7.02 4.13 -15.30
N LEU A 177 6.03 4.89 -15.76
CA LEU A 177 5.88 5.17 -17.18
C LEU A 177 7.07 6.02 -17.67
N PRO A 178 7.58 5.76 -18.89
CA PRO A 178 8.60 6.61 -19.48
C PRO A 178 8.06 8.03 -19.66
N ASP A 179 8.91 9.03 -19.42
CA ASP A 179 8.58 10.42 -19.74
C ASP A 179 8.27 10.54 -21.25
N PRO A 180 7.22 11.29 -21.64
CA PRO A 180 6.83 11.46 -23.05
C PRO A 180 7.86 12.22 -23.89
#